data_AF-A0A7C2C0L4-F1
#
_entry.id   AF-A0A7C2C0L4-F1
#
_cell.length_a   1.000
_cell.length_b   1.000
_cell.length_c   1.000
_cell.angle_alpha   90.00
_cell.angle_beta   90.00
_cell.angle_gamma   90.00
#
_symmetry.space_group_name_H-M   'P 1'
#
loop_
_entity.id
_entity.type
_entity.pdbx_description
1 polymer ?
#
loop_
_entity_poly.entity_id
_entity_poly.type
_entity_poly.pdbx_seq_one_letter_code
_entity_poly.pdbx_strand_id
1 'polypeptide(L)'
;MRRYLMALLLVLPACAPQATQAPEARPLLRETGFYPATPGLEWVYVPEGEALASPPYRVRVEGPTVFAGQEVLRFHAFGRGEDRLYFRQVGPSGVKLWGFQDPSARVAFAPPLLEYPPEALLAVGYRWGGSTEVRVELLTPSGQEPLAQGTLSYEMEVLEEREVRVPAGSFRIYRIRQSYRDRRSQDVREVWFAPRVGEVRTREGRILVERNFQ
;
A
#
# COMPACT_ATOMS: atom_id res chain seq x y z
N MET A 1 -22.97 -47.96 65.32
CA MET A 1 -21.57 -47.93 64.82
C MET A 1 -21.61 -47.98 63.29
N ARG A 2 -20.58 -47.46 62.57
CA ARG A 2 -20.58 -47.04 61.14
C ARG A 2 -21.43 -45.76 60.92
N ARG A 3 -20.96 -44.61 60.41
CA ARG A 3 -19.87 -44.21 59.46
C ARG A 3 -20.00 -44.88 58.08
N TYR A 4 -19.87 -44.23 56.93
CA TYR A 4 -19.51 -42.84 56.58
C TYR A 4 -20.73 -42.20 55.84
N LEU A 5 -20.69 -41.18 54.94
CA LEU A 5 -19.63 -40.42 54.28
C LEU A 5 -20.16 -39.02 53.87
N MET A 6 -19.29 -38.02 53.75
CA MET A 6 -19.61 -36.63 53.38
C MET A 6 -19.05 -36.34 51.97
N ALA A 7 -19.89 -35.98 51.00
CA ALA A 7 -19.45 -35.73 49.63
C ALA A 7 -18.86 -34.32 49.48
N LEU A 8 -17.55 -34.25 49.25
CA LEU A 8 -16.81 -32.99 49.06
C LEU A 8 -16.86 -32.57 47.58
N LEU A 9 -17.60 -31.50 47.27
CA LEU A 9 -17.64 -30.92 45.92
C LEU A 9 -16.38 -30.08 45.67
N LEU A 10 -15.41 -30.69 44.98
CA LEU A 10 -14.20 -30.01 44.48
C LEU A 10 -14.55 -29.11 43.29
N VAL A 11 -14.52 -27.79 43.52
CA VAL A 11 -14.60 -26.79 42.44
C VAL A 11 -13.23 -26.68 41.77
N LEU A 12 -13.10 -27.26 40.57
CA LEU A 12 -11.89 -27.11 39.76
C LEU A 12 -11.90 -25.75 39.04
N PRO A 13 -10.86 -24.91 39.20
CA PRO A 13 -10.72 -23.70 38.39
C PRO A 13 -10.33 -24.09 36.97
N ALA A 14 -11.30 -24.03 36.05
CA ALA A 14 -11.05 -24.24 34.63
C ALA A 14 -10.23 -23.07 34.06
N CYS A 15 -8.90 -23.22 34.06
CA CYS A 15 -8.02 -22.36 33.26
C CYS A 15 -8.30 -22.64 31.78
N ALA A 16 -9.17 -21.84 31.16
CA ALA A 16 -9.32 -21.84 29.72
C ALA A 16 -7.99 -21.41 29.09
N PRO A 17 -7.36 -22.22 28.22
CA PRO A 17 -6.14 -21.81 27.55
C PRO A 17 -6.47 -20.65 26.61
N GLN A 18 -5.88 -19.47 26.86
CA GLN A 18 -5.86 -18.42 25.85
C GLN A 18 -5.11 -18.98 24.64
N ALA A 19 -5.84 -19.16 23.54
CA ALA A 19 -5.25 -19.51 22.26
C ALA A 19 -4.44 -18.31 21.76
N THR A 20 -3.18 -18.22 22.19
CA THR A 20 -2.19 -17.32 21.60
C THR A 20 -2.03 -17.73 20.15
N GLN A 21 -2.73 -17.05 19.25
CA GLN A 21 -2.59 -17.23 17.81
C GLN A 21 -1.12 -16.98 17.47
N ALA A 22 -0.41 -18.04 17.09
CA ALA A 22 0.96 -17.90 16.60
C ALA A 22 0.93 -16.96 15.38
N PRO A 23 1.88 -16.01 15.26
CA PRO A 23 1.94 -15.14 14.09
C PRO A 23 1.97 -15.99 12.82
N GLU A 24 1.04 -15.72 11.91
CA GLU A 24 0.96 -16.42 10.63
C GLU A 24 2.30 -16.29 9.89
N ALA A 25 2.94 -17.43 9.62
CA ALA A 25 4.29 -17.46 9.05
C ALA A 25 4.26 -16.98 7.60
N ARG A 26 4.52 -15.69 7.39
CA ARG A 26 4.55 -15.07 6.06
C ARG A 26 5.76 -15.61 5.28
N PRO A 27 5.58 -16.22 4.10
CA PRO A 27 6.70 -16.77 3.33
C PRO A 27 7.61 -15.66 2.84
N LEU A 28 8.93 -15.91 2.88
CA LEU A 28 9.92 -14.99 2.32
C LEU A 28 9.98 -15.19 0.79
N LEU A 29 9.54 -14.19 0.05
CA LEU A 29 9.53 -14.19 -1.42
C LEU A 29 10.84 -13.58 -1.97
N ARG A 30 11.15 -13.87 -3.24
CA ARG A 30 12.21 -13.20 -3.99
C ARG A 30 11.58 -12.30 -5.03
N GLU A 31 11.97 -11.04 -5.06
CA GLU A 31 11.57 -10.10 -6.11
C GLU A 31 12.81 -9.69 -6.92
N THR A 32 12.64 -9.58 -8.23
CA THR A 32 13.71 -9.24 -9.18
C THR A 32 13.40 -8.00 -9.99
N GLY A 33 12.11 -7.65 -10.12
CA GLY A 33 11.65 -6.45 -10.79
C GLY A 33 12.11 -5.17 -10.08
N PHE A 34 12.53 -4.18 -10.86
CA PHE A 34 12.89 -2.85 -10.34
C PHE A 34 11.72 -2.17 -9.62
N TYR A 35 10.50 -2.41 -10.12
CA TYR A 35 9.22 -2.09 -9.48
C TYR A 35 8.58 -3.38 -8.96
N PRO A 36 8.69 -3.69 -7.65
CA PRO A 36 8.08 -4.88 -7.05
C PRO A 36 6.58 -5.00 -7.30
N ALA A 37 6.17 -6.15 -7.81
CA ALA A 37 4.79 -6.37 -8.25
C ALA A 37 4.36 -7.84 -8.26
N THR A 38 5.19 -8.75 -7.73
CA THR A 38 4.84 -10.17 -7.64
C THR A 38 3.63 -10.38 -6.70
N PRO A 39 2.62 -11.20 -7.05
CA PRO A 39 1.51 -11.52 -6.15
C PRO A 39 2.00 -12.12 -4.82
N GLY A 40 1.40 -11.71 -3.71
CA GLY A 40 1.79 -12.12 -2.36
C GLY A 40 2.89 -11.28 -1.72
N LEU A 41 3.51 -10.34 -2.43
CA LEU A 41 4.38 -9.35 -1.80
C LEU A 41 3.59 -8.47 -0.82
N GLU A 42 4.16 -8.21 0.34
CA GLU A 42 3.60 -7.38 1.41
C GLU A 42 4.64 -6.44 2.01
N TRP A 43 4.20 -5.20 2.24
CA TRP A 43 4.91 -4.15 2.98
C TRP A 43 4.13 -3.81 4.24
N VAL A 44 4.85 -3.45 5.30
CA VAL A 44 4.29 -2.99 6.57
C VAL A 44 4.89 -1.64 6.91
N TYR A 45 4.04 -0.68 7.27
CA TYR A 45 4.42 0.69 7.55
C TYR A 45 3.84 1.19 8.87
N VAL A 46 4.53 2.13 9.51
CA VAL A 46 3.98 2.98 10.58
C VAL A 46 4.15 4.45 10.21
N PRO A 47 3.30 5.38 10.68
CA PRO A 47 3.55 6.81 10.52
C PRO A 47 4.92 7.21 11.09
N GLU A 48 5.61 8.13 10.43
CA GLU A 48 6.91 8.61 10.92
C GLU A 48 6.80 9.24 12.31
N GLY A 49 7.72 8.86 13.20
CA GLY A 49 7.73 9.31 14.59
C GLY A 49 6.81 8.53 15.54
N GLU A 50 5.93 7.67 15.04
CA GLU A 50 5.19 6.72 15.89
C GLU A 50 6.07 5.54 16.35
N ALA A 51 5.65 4.89 17.44
CA ALA A 51 6.32 3.71 17.97
C ALA A 51 6.18 2.51 16.99
N LEU A 52 7.20 1.66 16.92
CA LEU A 52 7.16 0.45 16.07
C LEU A 52 6.09 -0.57 16.52
N ALA A 53 5.59 -0.45 17.75
CA ALA A 53 4.48 -1.24 18.28
C ALA A 53 3.09 -0.62 17.98
N SER A 54 3.01 0.55 17.34
CA SER A 54 1.73 1.09 16.85
C SER A 54 1.09 0.12 15.85
N PRO A 55 -0.26 0.05 15.79
CA PRO A 55 -0.95 -0.68 14.73
C PRO A 55 -0.43 -0.24 13.35
N PRO A 56 -0.02 -1.18 12.48
CA PRO A 56 0.58 -0.81 11.20
C PRO A 56 -0.47 -0.56 10.11
N TYR A 57 -0.04 0.13 9.06
CA TYR A 57 -0.61 0.02 7.72
C TYR A 57 0.09 -1.09 6.95
N ARG A 58 -0.62 -1.75 6.05
CA ARG A 58 -0.08 -2.78 5.16
C ARG A 58 -0.40 -2.43 3.72
N VAL A 59 0.48 -2.83 2.81
CA VAL A 59 0.18 -2.90 1.38
C VAL A 59 0.49 -4.31 0.91
N ARG A 60 -0.39 -4.94 0.14
CA ARG A 60 -0.21 -6.30 -0.40
C ARG A 60 -0.51 -6.32 -1.90
N VAL A 61 0.29 -7.04 -2.69
CA VAL A 61 -0.09 -7.39 -4.07
C VAL A 61 -1.00 -8.61 -4.02
N GLU A 62 -2.24 -8.48 -4.47
CA GLU A 62 -3.19 -9.59 -4.50
C GLU A 62 -3.14 -10.35 -5.83
N GLY A 63 -2.77 -9.67 -6.91
CA GLY A 63 -2.48 -10.28 -8.22
C GLY A 63 -3.28 -9.68 -9.38
N PRO A 64 -3.29 -10.37 -10.54
CA PRO A 64 -3.96 -9.90 -11.75
C PRO A 64 -5.48 -9.74 -11.59
N THR A 65 -6.02 -8.70 -12.21
CA THR A 65 -7.46 -8.42 -12.30
C THR A 65 -7.75 -7.53 -13.51
N VAL A 66 -9.02 -7.14 -13.70
CA VAL A 66 -9.44 -6.21 -14.75
C VAL A 66 -10.03 -4.94 -14.14
N PHE A 67 -9.55 -3.77 -14.57
CA PHE A 67 -10.09 -2.48 -14.19
C PHE A 67 -10.30 -1.61 -15.44
N ALA A 68 -11.48 -0.99 -15.58
CA ALA A 68 -11.84 -0.19 -16.77
C ALA A 68 -11.57 -0.90 -18.12
N GLY A 69 -11.76 -2.23 -18.17
CA GLY A 69 -11.50 -3.05 -19.37
C GLY A 69 -10.01 -3.30 -19.66
N GLN A 70 -9.11 -3.07 -18.71
CA GLN A 70 -7.67 -3.27 -18.84
C GLN A 70 -7.16 -4.31 -17.85
N GLU A 71 -6.22 -5.14 -18.29
CA GLU A 71 -5.48 -6.04 -17.40
C GLU A 71 -4.53 -5.24 -16.52
N VAL A 72 -4.65 -5.44 -15.20
CA VAL A 72 -3.92 -4.69 -14.16
C VAL A 72 -3.58 -5.63 -13.00
N LEU A 73 -2.66 -5.21 -12.13
CA LEU A 73 -2.42 -5.81 -10.82
C LEU A 73 -3.20 -5.03 -9.75
N ARG A 74 -3.83 -5.76 -8.83
CA ARG A 74 -4.52 -5.23 -7.65
C ARG A 74 -3.56 -5.17 -6.47
N PHE A 75 -3.39 -3.98 -5.91
CA PHE A 75 -2.64 -3.72 -4.69
C PHE A 75 -3.62 -3.29 -3.59
N HIS A 76 -3.67 -3.99 -2.47
CA HIS A 76 -4.53 -3.67 -1.34
C HIS A 76 -3.74 -2.96 -0.24
N ALA A 77 -4.08 -1.70 0.03
CA ALA A 77 -3.62 -0.94 1.19
C ALA A 77 -4.69 -1.01 2.29
N PHE A 78 -4.29 -1.41 3.50
CA PHE A 78 -5.24 -1.60 4.60
C PHE A 78 -4.61 -1.41 5.99
N GLY A 79 -5.45 -1.13 6.98
CA GLY A 79 -5.07 -0.97 8.39
C GLY A 79 -5.46 0.40 8.95
N ARG A 80 -5.68 0.48 10.27
CA ARG A 80 -6.12 1.72 10.97
C ARG A 80 -7.32 2.43 10.32
N GLY A 81 -8.27 1.64 9.81
CA GLY A 81 -9.46 2.16 9.12
C GLY A 81 -9.26 2.54 7.65
N GLU A 82 -8.04 2.43 7.12
CA GLU A 82 -7.84 2.41 5.67
C GLU A 82 -8.22 1.03 5.12
N ASP A 83 -8.93 1.06 4.00
CA ASP A 83 -9.19 -0.06 3.09
C ASP A 83 -9.22 0.55 1.69
N ARG A 84 -8.23 0.23 0.84
CA ARG A 84 -8.11 0.81 -0.50
C ARG A 84 -7.40 -0.13 -1.47
N LEU A 85 -8.02 -0.35 -2.61
CA LEU A 85 -7.48 -1.09 -3.75
C LEU A 85 -6.89 -0.10 -4.76
N TYR A 86 -5.65 -0.31 -5.19
CA TYR A 86 -5.01 0.41 -6.29
C TYR A 86 -4.84 -0.52 -7.48
N PHE A 87 -5.10 -0.01 -8.69
CA PHE A 87 -5.09 -0.78 -9.93
C PHE A 87 -3.94 -0.32 -10.83
N ARG A 88 -2.87 -1.11 -10.89
CA ARG A 88 -1.59 -0.72 -11.51
C ARG A 88 -1.21 -1.64 -12.66
N GLN A 89 -0.70 -1.08 -13.74
CA GLN A 89 0.16 -1.82 -14.67
C GLN A 89 1.62 -1.57 -14.29
N VAL A 90 2.41 -2.63 -14.21
CA VAL A 90 3.85 -2.58 -13.92
C VAL A 90 4.59 -3.30 -15.04
N GLY A 91 5.62 -2.66 -15.60
CA GLY A 91 6.41 -3.25 -16.68
C GLY A 91 7.50 -2.31 -17.20
N PRO A 92 8.06 -2.58 -18.40
CA PRO A 92 9.17 -1.80 -18.95
C PRO A 92 8.89 -0.31 -19.15
N SER A 93 7.61 0.07 -19.31
CA SER A 93 7.19 1.48 -19.40
C SER A 93 7.06 2.20 -18.05
N GLY A 94 7.51 1.58 -16.95
CA GLY A 94 7.29 2.07 -15.58
C GLY A 94 5.99 1.57 -14.94
N VAL A 95 5.50 2.31 -13.94
CA VAL A 95 4.28 2.00 -13.19
C VAL A 95 3.17 2.97 -13.58
N LYS A 96 2.04 2.44 -14.06
CA LYS A 96 0.86 3.20 -14.47
C LYS A 96 -0.32 2.89 -13.55
N LEU A 97 -0.85 3.91 -12.89
CA LEU A 97 -2.05 3.82 -12.05
C LEU A 97 -3.30 4.12 -12.88
N TRP A 98 -4.15 3.12 -13.07
CA TRP A 98 -5.43 3.24 -13.77
C TRP A 98 -6.56 3.76 -12.89
N GLY A 99 -6.41 3.63 -11.58
CA GLY A 99 -7.41 4.07 -10.63
C GLY A 99 -7.19 3.48 -9.24
N PHE A 100 -8.07 3.84 -8.33
CA PHE A 100 -8.18 3.23 -7.01
C PHE A 100 -9.66 3.10 -6.60
N GLN A 101 -9.90 2.32 -5.57
CA GLN A 101 -11.23 2.11 -5.00
C GLN A 101 -11.09 2.00 -3.48
N ASP A 102 -11.96 2.70 -2.74
CA ASP A 102 -12.20 2.45 -1.32
C ASP A 102 -13.65 1.94 -1.14
N PRO A 103 -14.11 1.59 0.08
CA PRO A 103 -15.47 1.05 0.28
C PRO A 103 -16.60 1.99 -0.17
N SER A 104 -16.33 3.29 -0.33
CA SER A 104 -17.33 4.30 -0.67
C SER A 104 -17.33 4.69 -2.14
N ALA A 105 -16.15 4.72 -2.79
CA ALA A 105 -16.00 5.26 -4.12
C ALA A 105 -14.93 4.55 -4.94
N ARG A 106 -15.12 4.59 -6.25
CA ARG A 106 -14.17 4.19 -7.27
C ARG A 106 -13.70 5.42 -8.04
N VAL A 107 -12.40 5.51 -8.26
CA VAL A 107 -11.76 6.60 -9.02
C VAL A 107 -10.97 6.00 -10.17
N ALA A 108 -11.23 6.47 -11.40
CA ALA A 108 -10.56 6.03 -12.61
C ALA A 108 -9.82 7.18 -13.30
N PHE A 109 -8.67 6.86 -13.91
CA PHE A 109 -7.79 7.77 -14.64
C PHE A 109 -7.73 7.38 -16.13
N ALA A 110 -7.96 8.35 -17.01
CA ALA A 110 -7.84 8.20 -18.46
C ALA A 110 -7.16 9.44 -19.08
N PRO A 111 -5.94 9.32 -19.65
CA PRO A 111 -5.03 8.17 -19.60
C PRO A 111 -4.55 7.85 -18.16
N PRO A 112 -4.05 6.63 -17.88
CA PRO A 112 -3.54 6.29 -16.55
C PRO A 112 -2.36 7.19 -16.13
N LEU A 113 -2.26 7.47 -14.82
CA LEU A 113 -1.17 8.26 -14.24
C LEU A 113 0.14 7.46 -14.27
N LEU A 114 1.23 8.05 -14.76
CA LEU A 114 2.57 7.47 -14.65
C LEU A 114 3.13 7.76 -13.24
N GLU A 115 2.94 6.83 -12.30
CA GLU A 115 3.45 6.97 -10.93
C GLU A 115 4.98 6.91 -10.87
N TYR A 116 5.58 6.02 -11.66
CA TYR A 116 7.02 5.86 -11.78
C TYR A 116 7.42 5.64 -13.26
N PRO A 117 8.53 6.21 -13.75
CA PRO A 117 8.95 6.13 -15.15
C PRO A 117 9.60 4.77 -15.47
N PRO A 118 9.98 4.49 -16.73
CA PRO A 118 10.94 3.42 -17.04
C PRO A 118 12.20 3.49 -16.16
N GLU A 119 12.72 2.32 -15.73
CA GLU A 119 13.93 2.21 -14.88
C GLU A 119 15.10 3.04 -15.41
N ALA A 120 15.37 2.96 -16.71
CA ALA A 120 16.47 3.66 -17.37
C ALA A 120 16.38 5.20 -17.34
N LEU A 121 15.25 5.78 -16.89
CA LEU A 121 15.04 7.21 -16.77
C LEU A 121 15.00 7.68 -15.30
N LEU A 122 14.95 6.79 -14.32
CA LEU A 122 14.86 7.17 -12.91
C LEU A 122 16.24 7.60 -12.36
N ALA A 123 16.59 8.87 -12.58
CA ALA A 123 17.82 9.49 -12.11
C ALA A 123 17.56 10.89 -11.53
N VAL A 124 18.49 11.41 -10.72
CA VAL A 124 18.38 12.74 -10.09
C VAL A 124 18.19 13.84 -11.15
N GLY A 125 17.25 14.74 -10.92
CA GLY A 125 16.86 15.80 -11.84
C GLY A 125 15.89 15.35 -12.94
N TYR A 126 15.60 14.05 -13.09
CA TYR A 126 14.59 13.59 -14.05
C TYR A 126 13.18 13.99 -13.60
N ARG A 127 12.39 14.46 -14.56
CA ARG A 127 11.01 14.94 -14.38
C ARG A 127 10.08 14.24 -15.36
N TRP A 128 8.91 13.85 -14.88
CA TRP A 128 7.84 13.30 -15.71
C TRP A 128 6.48 13.78 -15.20
N GLY A 129 5.46 13.69 -16.03
CA GLY A 129 4.14 14.22 -15.68
C GLY A 129 3.16 14.11 -16.82
N GLY A 130 2.00 14.72 -16.65
CA GLY A 130 0.96 14.76 -17.67
C GLY A 130 -0.35 15.30 -17.13
N SER A 131 -1.44 14.95 -17.81
CA SER A 131 -2.79 15.26 -17.38
C SER A 131 -3.70 14.07 -17.66
N THR A 132 -4.68 13.85 -16.78
CA THR A 132 -5.68 12.79 -16.89
C THR A 132 -7.07 13.36 -16.68
N GLU A 133 -8.07 12.81 -17.34
CA GLU A 133 -9.44 12.85 -16.83
C GLU A 133 -9.53 12.01 -15.56
N VAL A 134 -10.23 12.51 -14.56
CA VAL A 134 -10.60 11.78 -13.35
C VAL A 134 -12.10 11.56 -13.40
N ARG A 135 -12.54 10.31 -13.23
CA ARG A 135 -13.95 9.96 -13.07
C ARG A 135 -14.14 9.30 -11.71
N VAL A 136 -15.13 9.76 -10.95
CA VAL A 136 -15.45 9.28 -9.62
C VAL A 136 -16.86 8.71 -9.64
N GLU A 137 -16.98 7.46 -9.23
CA GLU A 137 -18.22 6.70 -9.13
C GLU A 137 -18.45 6.37 -7.65
N LEU A 138 -19.62 6.71 -7.12
CA LEU A 138 -20.06 6.27 -5.80
C LEU A 138 -20.43 4.78 -5.87
N LEU A 139 -19.99 4.00 -4.89
CA LEU A 139 -20.36 2.60 -4.73
C LEU A 139 -21.56 2.52 -3.79
N THR A 140 -22.73 2.20 -4.34
CA THR A 140 -23.98 2.07 -3.58
C THR A 140 -24.43 0.60 -3.54
N PRO A 141 -25.30 0.20 -2.59
CA PRO A 141 -25.87 -1.15 -2.59
C PRO A 141 -26.64 -1.49 -3.88
N SER A 142 -27.07 -0.48 -4.64
CA SER A 142 -27.75 -0.59 -5.93
C SER A 142 -26.82 -0.62 -7.15
N GLY A 143 -25.53 -0.26 -7.02
CA GLY A 143 -24.58 -0.32 -8.12
C GLY A 143 -23.47 0.75 -8.08
N GLN A 144 -23.14 1.30 -9.25
CA GLN A 144 -22.14 2.35 -9.43
C GLN A 144 -22.83 3.59 -9.99
N GLU A 145 -22.70 4.73 -9.30
CA GLU A 145 -23.39 5.98 -9.65
C GLU A 145 -22.36 7.09 -9.93
N PRO A 146 -22.40 7.80 -11.08
CA PRO A 146 -21.46 8.87 -11.36
C PRO A 146 -21.57 10.01 -10.33
N LEU A 147 -20.47 10.28 -9.61
CA LEU A 147 -20.41 11.28 -8.56
C LEU A 147 -19.74 12.58 -9.02
N ALA A 148 -18.61 12.47 -9.71
CA ALA A 148 -17.85 13.62 -10.20
C ALA A 148 -16.96 13.28 -11.39
N GLN A 149 -16.61 14.30 -12.17
CA GLN A 149 -15.57 14.23 -13.19
C GLN A 149 -14.74 15.51 -13.21
N GLY A 150 -13.47 15.40 -13.61
CA GLY A 150 -12.56 16.54 -13.67
C GLY A 150 -11.27 16.23 -14.43
N THR A 151 -10.33 17.18 -14.39
CA THR A 151 -9.00 17.03 -14.97
C THR A 151 -7.97 17.19 -13.85
N LEU A 152 -7.03 16.27 -13.79
CA LEU A 152 -5.90 16.26 -12.85
C LEU A 152 -4.60 16.34 -13.64
N SER A 153 -3.85 17.41 -13.45
CA SER A 153 -2.48 17.51 -13.93
C SER A 153 -1.51 17.08 -12.85
N TYR A 154 -0.42 16.41 -13.23
CA TYR A 154 0.58 15.91 -12.29
C TYR A 154 1.99 16.10 -12.83
N GLU A 155 2.93 16.32 -11.91
CA GLU A 155 4.36 16.42 -12.19
C GLU A 155 5.14 15.77 -11.05
N MET A 156 6.11 14.93 -11.39
CA MET A 156 7.03 14.29 -10.47
C MET A 156 8.47 14.69 -10.79
N GLU A 157 9.32 14.73 -9.78
CA GLU A 157 10.73 15.13 -9.89
C GLU A 157 11.60 14.32 -8.94
N VAL A 158 12.68 13.71 -9.45
CA VAL A 158 13.71 13.10 -8.58
C VAL A 158 14.59 14.21 -8.01
N LEU A 159 14.44 14.52 -6.72
CA LEU A 159 15.17 15.60 -6.06
C LEU A 159 16.63 15.22 -5.75
N GLU A 160 16.84 13.99 -5.30
CA GLU A 160 18.13 13.48 -4.84
C GLU A 160 18.13 11.96 -4.82
N GLU A 161 19.33 11.38 -4.79
CA GLU A 161 19.57 10.00 -4.43
C GLU A 161 20.42 9.98 -3.14
N ARG A 162 20.00 9.23 -2.13
CA ARG A 162 20.76 9.10 -0.87
C ARG A 162 20.52 7.77 -0.18
N GLU A 163 21.38 7.46 0.79
CA GLU A 163 21.14 6.34 1.70
C GLU A 163 20.23 6.76 2.85
N VAL A 164 19.31 5.87 3.23
CA VAL A 164 18.46 6.01 4.42
C VAL A 164 18.49 4.72 5.23
N ARG A 165 18.38 4.85 6.55
CA ARG A 165 18.15 3.73 7.45
C ARG A 165 16.75 3.87 8.07
N VAL A 166 15.96 2.82 7.93
CA VAL A 166 14.62 2.67 8.50
C VAL A 166 14.55 1.32 9.24
N PRO A 167 13.50 1.00 10.01
CA PRO A 167 13.44 -0.26 10.74
C PRO A 167 13.51 -1.51 9.84
N ALA A 168 13.00 -1.43 8.60
CA ALA A 168 13.10 -2.51 7.61
C ALA A 168 14.50 -2.72 6.99
N GLY A 169 15.48 -1.83 7.26
CA GLY A 169 16.83 -1.95 6.70
C GLY A 169 17.47 -0.62 6.30
N SER A 170 18.63 -0.72 5.62
CA SER A 170 19.28 0.44 4.99
C SER A 170 19.10 0.34 3.47
N PHE A 171 18.69 1.44 2.83
CA PHE A 171 18.30 1.48 1.42
C PHE A 171 18.90 2.69 0.73
N ARG A 172 19.31 2.51 -0.54
CA ARG A 172 19.56 3.61 -1.47
C ARG A 172 18.22 4.03 -2.06
N ILE A 173 17.78 5.26 -1.77
CA ILE A 173 16.49 5.79 -2.21
C ILE A 173 16.66 6.96 -3.18
N TYR A 174 15.70 7.07 -4.09
CA TYR A 174 15.35 8.30 -4.78
C TYR A 174 14.29 9.03 -3.96
N ARG A 175 14.54 10.28 -3.57
CA ARG A 175 13.49 11.14 -3.01
C ARG A 175 12.78 11.84 -4.15
N ILE A 176 11.51 11.49 -4.33
CA ILE A 176 10.70 11.96 -5.46
C ILE A 176 9.65 12.92 -4.91
N ARG A 177 9.64 14.15 -5.42
CA ARG A 177 8.53 15.08 -5.24
C ARG A 177 7.39 14.66 -6.16
N GLN A 178 6.16 14.68 -5.64
CA GLN A 178 4.94 14.47 -6.40
C GLN A 178 4.07 15.72 -6.26
N SER A 179 3.70 16.34 -7.38
CA SER A 179 2.81 17.50 -7.43
C SER A 179 1.55 17.14 -8.20
N TYR A 180 0.40 17.40 -7.60
CA TYR A 180 -0.92 17.15 -8.16
C TYR A 180 -1.71 18.46 -8.20
N ARG A 181 -2.37 18.78 -9.31
CA ARG A 181 -3.14 20.02 -9.49
C ARG A 181 -4.46 19.73 -10.18
N ASP A 182 -5.55 20.18 -9.57
CA ASP A 182 -6.86 20.26 -10.20
C ASP A 182 -7.30 21.73 -10.35
N ARG A 183 -8.58 21.98 -10.67
CA ARG A 183 -9.12 23.35 -10.82
C ARG A 183 -9.27 24.12 -9.51
N ARG A 184 -9.19 23.46 -8.35
CA ARG A 184 -9.51 24.03 -7.02
C ARG A 184 -8.30 24.10 -6.10
N SER A 185 -7.29 23.27 -6.35
CA SER A 185 -6.25 22.95 -5.38
C SER A 185 -4.95 22.51 -6.04
N GLN A 186 -3.88 22.57 -5.25
CA GLN A 186 -2.62 21.90 -5.54
C GLN A 186 -2.19 21.13 -4.28
N ASP A 187 -1.81 19.88 -4.45
CA ASP A 187 -1.23 19.03 -3.42
C ASP A 187 0.23 18.72 -3.79
N VAL A 188 1.13 18.74 -2.80
CA VAL A 188 2.55 18.41 -3.00
C VAL A 188 2.98 17.45 -1.91
N ARG A 189 3.56 16.32 -2.32
CA ARG A 189 4.02 15.23 -1.46
C ARG A 189 5.45 14.85 -1.81
N GLU A 190 6.08 14.09 -0.91
CA GLU A 190 7.36 13.42 -1.18
C GLU A 190 7.25 11.94 -0.85
N VAL A 191 7.82 11.10 -1.70
CA VAL A 191 7.94 9.65 -1.53
C VAL A 191 9.43 9.28 -1.57
N TRP A 192 9.86 8.28 -0.80
CA TRP A 192 11.21 7.73 -0.91
C TRP A 192 11.12 6.35 -1.55
N PHE A 193 11.57 6.23 -2.79
CA PHE A 193 11.50 4.99 -3.56
C PHE A 193 12.87 4.31 -3.60
N ALA A 194 12.95 3.03 -3.24
CA ALA A 194 14.13 2.20 -3.44
C ALA A 194 13.88 1.15 -4.54
N PRO A 195 14.78 1.03 -5.54
CA PRO A 195 14.75 -0.04 -6.53
C PRO A 195 14.60 -1.43 -5.89
N ARG A 196 13.76 -2.29 -6.48
CA ARG A 196 13.45 -3.66 -5.99
C ARG A 196 12.84 -3.73 -4.59
N VAL A 197 12.51 -2.60 -3.97
CA VAL A 197 11.85 -2.52 -2.66
C VAL A 197 10.54 -1.75 -2.73
N GLY A 198 10.42 -0.74 -3.58
CA GLY A 198 9.23 0.12 -3.65
C GLY A 198 9.35 1.33 -2.72
N GLU A 199 8.21 1.76 -2.15
CA GLU A 199 8.17 2.91 -1.24
C GLU A 199 8.80 2.53 0.12
N VAL A 200 9.93 3.13 0.46
CA VAL A 200 10.56 3.08 1.80
C VAL A 200 9.93 4.12 2.73
N ARG A 201 9.43 5.21 2.14
CA ARG A 201 8.51 6.18 2.75
C ARG A 201 7.37 6.45 1.79
N THR A 202 6.12 6.29 2.23
CA THR A 202 4.94 6.60 1.41
C THR A 202 4.61 8.09 1.39
N ARG A 203 3.81 8.53 0.42
CA ARG A 203 3.38 9.94 0.28
C ARG A 203 2.54 10.46 1.46
N GLU A 204 1.94 9.57 2.25
CA GLU A 204 1.23 9.86 3.51
C GLU A 204 2.18 10.03 4.71
N GLY A 205 3.50 9.93 4.52
CA GLY A 205 4.50 10.08 5.58
C GLY A 205 4.71 8.84 6.44
N ARG A 206 4.47 7.64 5.88
CA ARG A 206 4.62 6.36 6.58
C ARG A 206 5.96 5.72 6.21
N ILE A 207 6.67 5.18 7.20
CA ILE A 207 8.00 4.57 7.06
C ILE A 207 7.89 3.05 7.04
N LEU A 208 8.65 2.40 6.15
CA LEU A 208 8.72 0.95 6.01
C LEU A 208 9.37 0.30 7.24
N VAL A 209 8.65 -0.60 7.90
CA VAL A 209 9.13 -1.34 9.08
C VAL A 209 9.36 -2.83 8.84
N GLU A 210 8.64 -3.43 7.89
CA GLU A 210 8.76 -4.85 7.55
C GLU A 210 8.40 -5.07 6.07
N ARG A 211 8.98 -6.08 5.43
CA ARG A 211 8.56 -6.60 4.12
C ARG A 211 8.76 -8.12 4.08
N ASN A 212 7.90 -8.86 3.38
CA ASN A 212 7.99 -10.32 3.29
C ASN A 212 8.86 -10.83 2.11
N PHE A 213 9.79 -10.02 1.61
CA PHE A 213 10.60 -10.37 0.45
C PHE A 213 12.01 -9.80 0.51
N GLN A 214 12.90 -10.33 -0.31
CA GLN A 214 14.25 -9.81 -0.54
C GLN A 214 14.41 -9.30 -1.96
#